data_AF-A0A6V8MLQ6-F1
#
_entry.id   AF-A0A6V8MLQ6-F1
#
_cell.length_a   1.000
_cell.length_b   1.000
_cell.length_c   1.000
_cell.angle_alpha   90.00
_cell.angle_beta   90.00
_cell.angle_gamma   90.00
#
_symmetry.space_group_name_H-M   'P 1'
#
loop_
_entity.id
_entity.type
_entity.pdbx_description
1 polymer ?
#
loop_
_entity_poly.entity_id
_entity_poly.type
_entity_poly.pdbx_seq_one_letter_code
_entity_poly.pdbx_strand_id
1 'polypeptide(L)'
;MQKKANFAIITIICAFFAGCVSSGTYEAKKLQAEGLEKSLSEQQGAYQKLSAENGQLQEQLKKLKGDLAGTTQERDLLVKDKQGLEESLKSTADAKNKKIGELSQRLGQLEAENTRLKEEIAQVQKQKELEVQKTSKTYESLLDTMKSEISKGEVTISELKGKLTVNLVDAVLFDSGKAEVKPEGLVVLQKVIDILKNVKDKAIRIEGHTDNVPIVGALTRRYPTNWELSSARALNVARYLQQQGIDPTLLAAVAYGEYKPVAPNDSDEGRAKNRRIEIVLVAKD
;
A
#
# COMPACT_ATOMS: atom_id res chain seq x y z
N MET A 1 -38.56 -2.62 -105.37
CA MET A 1 -37.42 -2.64 -106.30
C MET A 1 -36.93 -4.08 -106.39
N GLN A 2 -37.45 -4.95 -107.25
CA GLN A 2 -37.44 -4.94 -108.73
C GLN A 2 -36.01 -4.99 -109.31
N LYS A 3 -35.58 -6.20 -109.72
CA LYS A 3 -35.02 -6.60 -111.03
C LYS A 3 -34.39 -8.00 -110.88
N LYS A 4 -35.01 -9.04 -111.45
CA LYS A 4 -34.85 -9.55 -112.84
C LYS A 4 -33.41 -10.02 -113.08
N ALA A 5 -33.16 -11.33 -113.03
CA ALA A 5 -33.31 -12.30 -114.12
C ALA A 5 -32.00 -12.44 -114.92
N ASN A 6 -31.47 -13.65 -115.06
CA ASN A 6 -31.39 -14.29 -116.37
C ASN A 6 -30.87 -15.72 -116.30
N PHE A 7 -31.68 -16.57 -116.93
CA PHE A 7 -31.35 -17.87 -117.50
C PHE A 7 -30.06 -17.83 -118.32
N ALA A 8 -29.23 -18.86 -118.17
CA ALA A 8 -28.42 -19.37 -119.26
C ALA A 8 -28.40 -20.90 -119.18
N ILE A 9 -29.32 -21.49 -119.96
CA ILE A 9 -29.22 -22.85 -120.44
C ILE A 9 -27.94 -22.95 -121.29
N ILE A 10 -27.02 -23.83 -120.92
CA ILE A 10 -25.99 -24.34 -121.84
C ILE A 10 -26.22 -25.84 -121.98
N THR A 11 -26.92 -26.18 -123.05
CA THR A 11 -27.15 -27.53 -123.53
C THR A 11 -26.07 -27.87 -124.54
N ILE A 12 -25.25 -28.87 -124.18
CA ILE A 12 -24.62 -29.89 -125.05
C ILE A 12 -23.63 -29.40 -126.11
N ILE A 13 -22.35 -29.68 -125.86
CA ILE A 13 -21.55 -30.44 -126.83
C ILE A 13 -20.92 -31.63 -126.07
N CYS A 14 -21.59 -32.78 -126.16
CA CYS A 14 -20.96 -34.08 -125.92
C CYS A 14 -19.93 -34.30 -127.03
N ALA A 15 -18.71 -33.82 -126.82
CA ALA A 15 -17.57 -34.31 -127.56
C ALA A 15 -17.16 -35.64 -126.90
N PHE A 16 -17.56 -36.74 -127.52
CA PHE A 16 -16.97 -38.06 -127.31
C PHE A 16 -15.48 -38.01 -127.73
N PHE A 17 -14.65 -37.39 -126.90
CA PHE A 17 -13.22 -37.66 -126.90
C PHE A 17 -12.99 -38.78 -125.90
N ALA A 18 -12.87 -40.00 -126.42
CA ALA A 18 -12.19 -41.08 -125.74
C ALA A 18 -10.71 -40.68 -125.59
N GLY A 19 -10.44 -39.79 -124.64
CA GLY A 19 -9.10 -39.45 -124.20
C GLY A 19 -8.60 -40.54 -123.27
N CYS A 20 -8.02 -41.59 -123.83
CA CYS A 20 -7.22 -42.54 -123.08
C CYS A 20 -6.06 -41.78 -122.42
N VAL A 21 -6.20 -41.49 -121.12
CA VAL A 21 -5.05 -41.17 -120.26
C VAL A 21 -4.12 -42.37 -120.31
N SER A 22 -2.83 -42.18 -120.59
CA SER A 22 -1.87 -43.30 -120.58
C SER A 22 -1.82 -43.88 -119.17
N SER A 23 -1.85 -45.21 -119.05
CA SER A 23 -1.87 -45.90 -117.75
C SER A 23 -0.82 -45.38 -116.75
N GLY A 24 0.36 -44.98 -117.24
CA GLY A 24 1.43 -44.40 -116.41
C GLY A 24 1.13 -43.02 -115.80
N THR A 25 0.36 -42.15 -116.47
CA THR A 25 0.00 -40.83 -115.91
C THR A 25 -1.13 -40.93 -114.88
N TYR A 26 -2.05 -41.88 -115.06
CA TYR A 26 -3.06 -42.24 -114.06
C TYR A 26 -2.43 -42.86 -112.81
N GLU A 27 -1.54 -43.83 -112.96
CA GLU A 27 -0.84 -44.47 -111.85
C GLU A 27 0.06 -43.50 -111.06
N ALA A 28 0.77 -42.59 -111.74
CA ALA A 28 1.56 -41.57 -111.06
C ALA A 28 0.71 -40.58 -110.24
N LYS A 29 -0.46 -40.18 -110.76
CA LYS A 29 -1.41 -39.33 -110.03
C LYS A 29 -2.08 -40.07 -108.87
N LYS A 30 -2.34 -41.36 -109.02
CA LYS A 30 -2.85 -42.24 -107.95
C LYS A 30 -1.83 -42.40 -106.83
N LEU A 31 -0.57 -42.71 -107.14
CA LEU A 31 0.54 -42.73 -106.16
C LEU A 31 0.75 -41.38 -105.45
N GLN A 32 0.62 -40.28 -106.20
CA GLN A 32 0.69 -38.93 -105.61
C GLN A 32 -0.50 -38.67 -104.67
N ALA A 33 -1.71 -39.10 -105.03
CA ALA A 33 -2.90 -38.99 -104.19
C ALA A 33 -2.79 -39.87 -102.93
N GLU A 34 -2.34 -41.12 -103.06
CA GLU A 34 -2.08 -42.04 -101.94
C GLU A 34 -1.00 -41.48 -100.99
N GLY A 35 0.06 -40.88 -101.53
CA GLY A 35 1.11 -40.21 -100.74
C GLY A 35 0.59 -38.97 -100.00
N LEU A 36 -0.23 -38.15 -100.67
CA LEU A 36 -0.88 -36.98 -100.06
C LEU A 36 -1.90 -37.38 -98.99
N GLU A 37 -2.68 -38.44 -99.22
CA GLU A 37 -3.61 -39.00 -98.24
C GLU A 37 -2.88 -39.50 -97.00
N LYS A 38 -1.74 -40.19 -97.18
CA LYS A 38 -0.89 -40.63 -96.07
C LYS A 38 -0.33 -39.46 -95.28
N SER A 39 0.23 -38.45 -95.94
CA SER A 39 0.73 -37.24 -95.27
C SER A 39 -0.38 -36.44 -94.59
N LEU A 40 -1.58 -36.37 -95.18
CA LEU A 40 -2.74 -35.72 -94.57
C LEU A 40 -3.19 -36.46 -93.31
N SER A 41 -3.21 -37.80 -93.35
CA SER A 41 -3.53 -38.66 -92.20
C SER A 41 -2.51 -38.50 -91.07
N GLU A 42 -1.21 -38.48 -91.39
CA GLU A 42 -0.13 -38.24 -90.42
C GLU A 42 -0.24 -36.83 -89.79
N GLN A 43 -0.51 -35.80 -90.59
CA GLN A 43 -0.73 -34.43 -90.11
C GLN A 43 -2.00 -34.30 -89.26
N GLN A 44 -3.08 -34.99 -89.64
CA GLN A 44 -4.32 -35.04 -88.84
C GLN A 44 -4.08 -35.72 -87.49
N GLY A 45 -3.31 -36.82 -87.44
CA GLY A 45 -2.94 -37.48 -86.20
C GLY A 45 -2.06 -36.61 -85.29
N ALA A 46 -1.07 -35.91 -85.87
CA ALA A 46 -0.24 -34.95 -85.15
C ALA A 46 -1.05 -33.77 -84.59
N TYR A 47 -1.97 -33.22 -85.39
CA TYR A 47 -2.88 -32.15 -84.96
C TYR A 47 -3.80 -32.59 -83.82
N GLN A 48 -4.37 -33.80 -83.90
CA GLN A 48 -5.20 -34.35 -82.83
C GLN A 48 -4.41 -34.52 -81.53
N LYS A 49 -3.17 -35.01 -81.61
CA LYS A 49 -2.29 -35.14 -80.44
C LYS A 49 -1.96 -33.78 -79.82
N LEU A 50 -1.56 -32.82 -80.64
CA LEU A 50 -1.22 -31.46 -80.18
C LEU A 50 -2.46 -30.74 -79.61
N SER A 51 -3.64 -30.96 -80.19
CA SER A 51 -4.91 -30.45 -79.69
C SER A 51 -5.26 -31.06 -78.33
N ALA A 52 -5.00 -32.35 -78.12
CA ALA A 52 -5.22 -33.02 -76.84
C ALA A 52 -4.24 -32.51 -75.76
N GLU A 53 -2.95 -32.36 -76.10
CA GLU A 53 -1.93 -31.78 -75.22
C GLU A 53 -2.25 -30.32 -74.86
N ASN A 54 -2.71 -29.51 -75.82
CA ASN A 54 -3.17 -28.15 -75.55
C ASN A 54 -4.36 -28.12 -74.59
N GLY A 55 -5.32 -29.04 -74.75
CA GLY A 55 -6.44 -29.17 -73.81
C GLY A 55 -5.98 -29.52 -72.40
N GLN A 56 -5.03 -30.45 -72.27
CA GLN A 56 -4.45 -30.84 -70.97
C GLN A 56 -3.69 -29.68 -70.31
N LEU A 57 -2.87 -28.94 -71.07
CA LEU A 57 -2.15 -27.77 -70.58
C LEU A 57 -3.10 -26.65 -70.14
N GLN A 58 -4.20 -26.43 -70.87
CA GLN A 58 -5.22 -25.45 -70.49
C GLN A 58 -5.88 -25.82 -69.16
N GLU A 59 -6.19 -27.10 -68.94
CA GLU A 59 -6.78 -27.56 -67.67
C GLU A 59 -5.77 -27.45 -66.51
N GLN A 60 -4.50 -27.82 -66.74
CA GLN A 60 -3.43 -27.62 -65.76
C GLN A 60 -3.26 -26.15 -65.40
N LEU A 61 -3.25 -25.24 -66.38
CA LEU A 61 -3.15 -23.79 -66.16
C LEU A 61 -4.33 -23.27 -65.34
N LYS A 62 -5.54 -23.76 -65.60
CA LYS A 62 -6.73 -23.40 -64.83
C LYS A 62 -6.61 -23.85 -63.37
N LYS A 63 -6.18 -25.09 -63.14
CA LYS A 63 -5.94 -25.61 -61.79
C LYS A 63 -4.87 -24.81 -61.06
N LEU A 64 -3.72 -24.59 -61.69
CA LEU A 64 -2.60 -23.84 -61.10
C LEU A 64 -3.00 -22.40 -60.75
N LYS A 65 -3.81 -21.74 -61.58
CA LYS A 65 -4.35 -20.41 -61.28
C LYS A 65 -5.30 -20.42 -60.10
N GLY A 66 -6.15 -21.45 -59.98
CA GLY A 66 -7.03 -21.63 -58.83
C GLY A 66 -6.24 -21.82 -57.52
N ASP A 67 -5.26 -22.73 -57.54
CA ASP A 67 -4.39 -23.00 -56.39
C ASP A 67 -3.59 -21.74 -56.00
N LEU A 68 -3.03 -21.02 -56.98
CA LEU A 68 -2.32 -19.75 -56.73
C LEU A 68 -3.23 -18.70 -56.10
N ALA A 69 -4.49 -18.59 -56.54
CA ALA A 69 -5.44 -17.65 -55.96
C ALA A 69 -5.78 -18.03 -54.50
N GLY A 70 -5.99 -19.32 -54.23
CA GLY A 70 -6.23 -19.85 -52.89
C GLY A 70 -5.06 -19.60 -51.94
N THR A 71 -3.84 -19.94 -52.35
CA THR A 71 -2.62 -19.68 -51.55
C THR A 71 -2.38 -18.18 -51.34
N THR A 72 -2.69 -17.33 -52.33
CA THR A 72 -2.57 -15.87 -52.18
C THR A 72 -3.54 -15.36 -51.13
N GLN A 73 -4.79 -15.83 -51.14
CA GLN A 73 -5.79 -15.47 -50.14
C GLN A 73 -5.39 -15.93 -48.74
N GLU A 74 -4.91 -17.16 -48.58
CA GLU A 74 -4.43 -17.69 -47.29
C GLU A 74 -3.25 -16.88 -46.76
N ARG A 75 -2.27 -16.57 -47.62
CA ARG A 75 -1.14 -15.71 -47.27
C ARG A 75 -1.61 -14.35 -46.77
N ASP A 76 -2.56 -13.71 -47.45
CA ASP A 76 -3.04 -12.38 -47.08
C ASP A 76 -3.76 -12.38 -45.72
N LEU A 77 -4.50 -13.45 -45.40
CA LEU A 77 -5.08 -13.65 -44.07
C LEU A 77 -3.99 -13.83 -43.00
N LEU A 78 -3.00 -14.68 -43.25
CA LEU A 78 -1.89 -14.91 -42.32
C LEU A 78 -1.06 -13.63 -42.07
N VAL A 79 -0.86 -12.80 -43.09
CA VAL A 79 -0.19 -11.50 -42.94
C VAL A 79 -1.01 -10.59 -42.02
N LYS A 80 -2.33 -10.54 -42.18
CA LYS A 80 -3.22 -9.73 -41.35
C LYS A 80 -3.24 -10.22 -39.89
N ASP A 81 -3.33 -11.52 -39.68
CA ASP A 81 -3.32 -12.12 -38.34
C ASP A 81 -1.96 -11.88 -37.65
N LYS A 82 -0.86 -12.03 -38.39
CA LYS A 82 0.48 -11.72 -37.90
C LYS A 82 0.60 -10.26 -37.47
N GLN A 83 0.10 -9.32 -38.27
CA GLN A 83 0.11 -7.90 -37.92
C GLN A 83 -0.70 -7.62 -36.64
N GLY A 84 -1.90 -8.20 -36.51
CA GLY A 84 -2.72 -8.03 -35.31
C GLY A 84 -2.08 -8.64 -34.05
N LEU A 85 -1.38 -9.77 -34.19
CA LEU A 85 -0.62 -10.39 -33.10
C LEU A 85 0.59 -9.53 -32.70
N GLU A 86 1.35 -9.00 -33.66
CA GLU A 86 2.49 -8.12 -33.39
C GLU A 86 2.05 -6.84 -32.67
N GLU A 87 0.94 -6.23 -33.07
CA GLU A 87 0.36 -5.06 -32.40
C GLU A 87 -0.10 -5.37 -30.97
N SER A 88 -0.78 -6.50 -30.77
CA SER A 88 -1.24 -6.93 -29.44
C SER A 88 -0.06 -7.23 -28.51
N LEU A 89 0.99 -7.85 -29.03
CA LEU A 89 2.21 -8.16 -28.27
C LEU A 89 2.94 -6.88 -27.86
N LYS A 90 3.07 -5.93 -28.79
CA LYS A 90 3.67 -4.62 -28.52
C LYS A 90 2.88 -3.86 -27.45
N SER A 91 1.56 -3.77 -27.60
CA SER A 91 0.69 -3.11 -26.61
C SER A 91 0.81 -3.76 -25.22
N THR A 92 0.90 -5.09 -25.15
CA THR A 92 1.05 -5.81 -23.89
C THR A 92 2.43 -5.57 -23.26
N ALA A 93 3.49 -5.56 -24.08
CA ALA A 93 4.84 -5.26 -23.62
C ALA A 93 4.94 -3.83 -23.06
N ASP A 94 4.35 -2.85 -23.75
CA ASP A 94 4.33 -1.45 -23.32
C ASP A 94 3.56 -1.28 -22.00
N ALA A 95 2.40 -1.93 -21.86
CA ALA A 95 1.62 -1.91 -20.61
C ALA A 95 2.39 -2.53 -19.43
N LYS A 96 3.07 -3.66 -19.66
CA LYS A 96 3.92 -4.30 -18.64
C LYS A 96 5.11 -3.43 -18.26
N ASN A 97 5.79 -2.83 -19.23
CA ASN A 97 6.93 -1.94 -18.98
C ASN A 97 6.52 -0.70 -18.18
N LYS A 98 5.35 -0.12 -18.50
CA LYS A 98 4.77 0.97 -17.69
C LYS A 98 4.53 0.51 -16.26
N LYS A 99 3.94 -0.69 -16.07
CA LYS A 99 3.68 -1.23 -14.74
C LYS A 99 4.97 -1.52 -13.95
N ILE A 100 6.00 -2.03 -14.62
CA ILE A 100 7.32 -2.23 -14.02
C ILE A 100 7.90 -0.90 -13.56
N GLY A 101 7.80 0.16 -14.35
CA GLY A 101 8.24 1.51 -13.96
C GLY A 101 7.52 2.02 -12.72
N GLU A 102 6.19 1.92 -12.69
CA GLU A 102 5.35 2.31 -11.53
C GLU A 102 5.72 1.53 -10.27
N LEU A 103 5.88 0.20 -10.38
CA LEU A 103 6.23 -0.66 -9.25
C LEU A 103 7.64 -0.38 -8.73
N SER A 104 8.63 -0.21 -9.62
CA SER A 104 9.99 0.15 -9.25
C SER A 104 10.05 1.49 -8.53
N GLN A 105 9.27 2.49 -8.99
CA GLN A 105 9.16 3.77 -8.30
C GLN A 105 8.52 3.62 -6.91
N ARG A 106 7.46 2.80 -6.80
CA ARG A 106 6.79 2.56 -5.52
C ARG A 106 7.67 1.81 -4.54
N LEU A 107 8.47 0.84 -5.00
CA LEU A 107 9.44 0.12 -4.19
C LEU A 107 10.48 1.09 -3.61
N GLY A 108 11.07 1.96 -4.44
CA GLY A 108 12.04 2.96 -3.96
C GLY A 108 11.45 3.92 -2.92
N GLN A 109 10.19 4.33 -3.08
CA GLN A 109 9.49 5.14 -2.07
C GLN A 109 9.31 4.39 -0.75
N LEU A 110 8.86 3.13 -0.81
CA LEU A 110 8.65 2.31 0.39
C LEU A 110 9.97 1.96 1.09
N GLU A 111 11.06 1.77 0.36
CA GLU A 111 12.39 1.54 0.94
C GLU A 111 12.90 2.78 1.67
N ALA A 112 12.72 3.98 1.09
CA ALA A 112 13.06 5.24 1.74
C ALA A 112 12.22 5.50 2.99
N GLU A 113 10.91 5.23 2.93
CA GLU A 113 9.99 5.35 4.07
C GLU A 113 10.35 4.35 5.18
N ASN A 114 10.63 3.09 4.84
CA ASN A 114 11.07 2.09 5.81
C ASN A 114 12.38 2.48 6.51
N THR A 115 13.32 3.05 5.77
CA THR A 115 14.59 3.52 6.34
C THR A 115 14.35 4.66 7.33
N ARG A 116 13.54 5.66 6.93
CA ARG A 116 13.15 6.77 7.81
C ARG A 116 12.45 6.30 9.08
N LEU A 117 11.46 5.41 8.95
CA LEU A 117 10.71 4.89 10.09
C LEU A 117 11.60 4.10 11.06
N LYS A 118 12.56 3.33 10.55
CA LYS A 118 13.54 2.62 11.39
C LYS A 118 14.41 3.59 12.19
N GLU A 119 14.86 4.68 11.56
CA GLU A 119 15.64 5.72 12.25
C GLU A 119 14.81 6.43 13.33
N GLU A 120 13.55 6.75 13.04
CA GLU A 120 12.63 7.37 13.99
C GLU A 120 12.34 6.45 15.19
N ILE A 121 12.09 5.15 14.95
CA ILE A 121 11.92 4.17 16.02
C ILE A 121 13.17 4.08 16.90
N ALA A 122 14.36 4.04 16.30
CA ALA A 122 15.62 3.98 17.05
C ALA A 122 15.83 5.24 17.90
N GLN A 123 15.48 6.42 17.38
CA GLN A 123 15.54 7.68 18.12
C GLN A 123 14.57 7.69 19.31
N VAL A 124 13.31 7.30 19.10
CA VAL A 124 12.30 7.24 20.15
C VAL A 124 12.69 6.22 21.23
N GLN A 125 13.23 5.07 20.85
CA GLN A 125 13.74 4.08 21.80
C GLN A 125 14.87 4.64 22.66
N LYS A 126 15.87 5.28 22.03
CA LYS A 126 16.99 5.91 22.75
C LYS A 126 16.52 7.01 23.69
N GLN A 127 15.57 7.85 23.28
CA GLN A 127 14.99 8.87 24.16
C GLN A 127 14.26 8.23 25.35
N LYS A 128 13.48 7.18 25.11
CA LYS A 128 12.76 6.47 26.18
C LYS A 128 13.71 5.81 27.18
N GLU A 129 14.81 5.22 26.73
CA GLU A 129 15.85 4.66 27.59
C GLU A 129 16.50 5.72 28.48
N LEU A 130 16.84 6.89 27.90
CA LEU A 130 17.38 8.01 28.66
C LEU A 130 16.38 8.53 29.70
N GLU A 131 15.10 8.61 29.35
CA GLU A 131 14.04 9.03 30.29
C GLU A 131 13.84 8.02 31.43
N VAL A 132 13.87 6.72 31.15
CA VAL A 132 13.83 5.67 32.18
C VAL A 132 15.06 5.76 33.07
N GLN A 133 16.25 5.95 32.50
CA GLN A 133 17.48 6.06 33.29
C GLN A 133 17.47 7.28 34.21
N LYS A 134 17.00 8.45 33.73
CA LYS A 134 16.83 9.64 34.56
C LYS A 134 15.84 9.40 35.69
N THR A 135 14.67 8.83 35.36
CA THR A 135 13.61 8.54 36.35
C THR A 135 14.11 7.57 37.43
N SER A 136 14.80 6.50 37.03
CA SER A 136 15.44 5.54 37.94
C SER A 136 16.46 6.21 38.87
N LYS A 137 17.29 7.13 38.36
CA LYS A 137 18.26 7.88 39.19
C LYS A 137 17.56 8.82 40.18
N THR A 138 16.48 9.48 39.77
CA THR A 138 15.67 10.30 40.67
C THR A 138 15.01 9.44 41.75
N TYR A 139 14.48 8.26 41.37
CA TYR A 139 13.92 7.28 42.31
C TYR A 139 14.95 6.84 43.36
N GLU A 140 16.15 6.42 42.93
CA GLU A 140 17.24 6.02 43.82
C GLU A 140 17.65 7.15 44.77
N SER A 141 17.74 8.38 44.27
CA SER A 141 18.10 9.56 45.07
C SER A 141 17.05 9.87 46.15
N LEU A 142 15.76 9.73 45.82
CA LEU A 142 14.66 9.88 46.77
C LEU A 142 14.68 8.78 47.83
N LEU A 143 14.88 7.52 47.43
CA LEU A 143 15.02 6.42 48.38
C LEU A 143 16.17 6.66 49.35
N ASP A 144 17.32 7.12 48.86
CA ASP A 144 18.51 7.36 49.69
C ASP A 144 18.30 8.52 50.69
N THR A 145 17.76 9.63 50.21
CA THR A 145 17.55 10.84 51.03
C THR A 145 16.43 10.66 52.06
N MET A 146 15.42 9.85 51.75
CA MET A 146 14.21 9.69 52.56
C MET A 146 14.17 8.38 53.37
N LYS A 147 15.30 7.67 53.51
CA LYS A 147 15.38 6.38 54.24
C LYS A 147 14.74 6.44 55.64
N SER A 148 14.93 7.54 56.36
CA SER A 148 14.40 7.69 57.72
C SER A 148 12.88 7.89 57.73
N GLU A 149 12.34 8.68 56.82
CA GLU A 149 10.89 8.91 56.69
C GLU A 149 10.18 7.64 56.21
N ILE A 150 10.81 6.90 55.29
CA ILE A 150 10.29 5.61 54.80
C ILE A 150 10.23 4.58 55.94
N SER A 151 11.28 4.46 56.75
CA SER A 151 11.29 3.50 57.87
C SER A 151 10.28 3.83 58.97
N LYS A 152 9.92 5.11 59.12
CA LYS A 152 8.83 5.57 60.01
C LYS A 152 7.44 5.40 59.40
N GLY A 153 7.32 5.03 58.13
CA GLY A 153 6.05 4.93 57.41
C GLY A 153 5.43 6.29 57.05
N GLU A 154 6.21 7.36 57.12
CA GLU A 154 5.78 8.74 56.82
C GLU A 154 5.72 9.01 55.32
N VAL A 155 6.58 8.33 54.56
CA VAL A 155 6.73 8.48 53.11
C VAL A 155 6.83 7.13 52.42
N THR A 156 6.20 7.02 51.25
CA THR A 156 6.38 5.88 50.34
C THR A 156 6.70 6.41 48.95
N ILE A 157 7.61 5.74 48.23
CA ILE A 157 8.01 6.14 46.88
C ILE A 157 7.75 4.96 45.95
N SER A 158 7.16 5.23 44.80
CA SER A 158 6.92 4.21 43.78
C SER A 158 7.22 4.73 42.38
N GLU A 159 7.74 3.84 41.54
CA GLU A 159 7.95 4.09 40.12
C GLU A 159 7.14 3.07 39.31
N LEU A 160 6.19 3.54 38.50
CA LEU A 160 5.40 2.67 37.64
C LEU A 160 5.31 3.28 36.24
N LYS A 161 5.82 2.55 35.23
CA LYS A 161 5.80 2.97 33.81
C LYS A 161 6.39 4.38 33.58
N GLY A 162 7.45 4.75 34.29
CA GLY A 162 8.09 6.07 34.22
C GLY A 162 7.33 7.19 34.94
N LYS A 163 6.27 6.86 35.69
CA LYS A 163 5.59 7.77 36.63
C LYS A 163 6.21 7.55 38.02
N LEU A 164 6.93 8.56 38.50
CA LEU A 164 7.48 8.57 39.86
C LEU A 164 6.50 9.27 40.80
N THR A 165 6.14 8.61 41.89
CA THR A 165 5.18 9.13 42.88
C THR A 165 5.78 9.05 44.28
N VAL A 166 5.87 10.21 44.94
CA VAL A 166 6.22 10.33 46.35
C VAL A 166 4.94 10.58 47.13
N ASN A 167 4.53 9.61 47.94
CA ASN A 167 3.33 9.69 48.75
C ASN A 167 3.73 10.01 50.20
N LEU A 168 3.19 11.10 50.73
CA LEU A 168 3.40 11.59 52.09
C LEU A 168 2.10 11.47 52.88
N VAL A 169 2.18 10.86 54.06
CA VAL A 169 1.03 10.74 54.96
C VAL A 169 0.61 12.12 55.47
N ASP A 170 -0.69 12.39 55.47
CA ASP A 170 -1.26 13.69 55.86
C ASP A 170 -0.81 14.16 57.25
N ALA A 171 -0.75 13.23 58.21
CA ALA A 171 -0.36 13.52 59.60
C ALA A 171 1.09 14.02 59.76
N VAL A 172 1.94 13.82 58.75
CA VAL A 172 3.31 14.35 58.71
C VAL A 172 3.31 15.80 58.27
N LEU A 173 2.37 16.18 57.40
CA LEU A 173 2.32 17.49 56.77
C LEU A 173 1.39 18.48 57.47
N PHE A 174 0.29 18.00 58.06
CA PHE A 174 -0.77 18.85 58.58
C PHE A 174 -1.23 18.40 59.97
N ASP A 175 -1.74 19.35 60.75
CA ASP A 175 -2.58 19.03 61.90
C ASP A 175 -3.98 18.63 61.43
N SER A 176 -4.70 17.91 62.29
CA SER A 176 -6.09 17.53 62.02
C SER A 176 -6.94 18.76 61.67
N GLY A 177 -7.63 18.69 60.51
CA GLY A 177 -8.49 19.75 60.00
C GLY A 177 -7.76 21.00 59.48
N LYS A 178 -6.42 21.06 59.51
CA LYS A 178 -5.67 22.19 58.94
C LYS A 178 -5.18 21.89 57.53
N ALA A 179 -4.95 22.96 56.77
CA ALA A 179 -4.34 22.87 55.45
C ALA A 179 -2.98 23.56 55.38
N GLU A 180 -2.61 24.33 56.40
CA GLU A 180 -1.28 24.92 56.55
C GLU A 180 -0.27 23.83 56.90
N VAL A 181 0.83 23.74 56.15
CA VAL A 181 1.87 22.75 56.40
C VAL A 181 2.58 23.10 57.72
N LYS A 182 2.69 22.14 58.63
CA LYS A 182 3.34 22.32 59.93
C LYS A 182 4.88 22.30 59.80
N PRO A 183 5.63 22.86 60.78
CA PRO A 183 7.10 22.95 60.70
C PRO A 183 7.80 21.63 60.40
N GLU A 184 7.36 20.53 61.01
CA GLU A 184 7.92 19.20 60.80
C GLU A 184 7.68 18.71 59.36
N GLY A 185 6.51 19.02 58.81
CA GLY A 185 6.15 18.71 57.42
C GLY A 185 7.00 19.48 56.42
N LEU A 186 7.35 20.73 56.73
CA LEU A 186 8.25 21.53 55.89
C LEU A 186 9.64 20.89 55.79
N VAL A 187 10.17 20.32 56.87
CA VAL A 187 11.46 19.60 56.86
C VAL A 187 11.43 18.39 55.93
N VAL A 188 10.34 17.61 55.95
CA VAL A 188 10.16 16.46 55.06
C VAL A 188 10.00 16.90 53.61
N LEU A 189 9.20 17.94 53.34
CA LEU A 189 9.05 18.50 52.00
C LEU A 189 10.36 19.06 51.46
N GLN A 190 11.21 19.66 52.31
CA GLN A 190 12.50 20.21 51.89
C GLN A 190 13.39 19.11 51.29
N LYS A 191 13.42 17.92 51.87
CA LYS A 191 14.16 16.76 51.33
C LYS A 191 13.68 16.36 49.94
N VAL A 192 12.36 16.37 49.71
CA VAL A 192 11.78 16.11 48.39
C VAL A 192 12.21 17.22 47.41
N ILE A 193 12.08 18.48 47.83
CA ILE A 193 12.41 19.65 47.03
C ILE A 193 13.86 19.65 46.58
N ASP A 194 14.81 19.29 47.44
CA ASP A 194 16.24 19.31 47.11
C ASP A 194 16.58 18.36 45.95
N ILE A 195 15.83 17.26 45.81
CA ILE A 195 15.95 16.36 44.67
C ILE A 195 15.19 16.91 43.45
N LEU A 196 13.95 17.37 43.65
CA LEU A 196 13.09 17.87 42.56
C LEU A 196 13.62 19.16 41.92
N LYS A 197 14.43 19.96 42.62
CA LYS A 197 15.08 21.15 42.05
C LYS A 197 15.89 20.84 40.79
N ASN A 198 16.47 19.65 40.71
CA ASN A 198 17.26 19.20 39.56
C ASN A 198 16.41 18.61 38.43
N VAL A 199 15.12 18.36 38.67
CA VAL A 199 14.18 17.83 37.68
C VAL A 199 13.57 19.01 36.92
N LYS A 200 14.03 19.24 35.69
CA LYS A 200 13.57 20.36 34.83
C LYS A 200 12.77 19.92 33.62
N ASP A 201 12.71 18.62 33.35
CA ASP A 201 12.11 18.00 32.17
C ASP A 201 10.76 17.34 32.47
N LYS A 202 10.26 17.41 33.71
CA LYS A 202 8.95 16.89 34.13
C LYS A 202 8.09 17.99 34.75
N ALA A 203 6.77 17.83 34.64
CA ALA A 203 5.85 18.56 35.49
C ALA A 203 5.70 17.83 36.84
N ILE A 204 5.52 18.61 37.91
CA ILE A 204 5.36 18.16 39.28
C ILE A 204 3.91 18.43 39.67
N ARG A 205 3.13 17.36 39.79
CA ARG A 205 1.72 17.42 40.16
C ARG A 205 1.54 17.02 41.62
N ILE A 206 0.99 17.93 42.41
CA ILE A 206 0.64 17.71 43.81
C ILE A 206 -0.83 17.28 43.85
N GLU A 207 -1.08 16.06 44.28
CA GLU A 207 -2.42 15.46 44.36
C GLU A 207 -2.85 15.36 45.84
N GLY A 208 -3.95 16.02 46.18
CA GLY A 208 -4.54 15.99 47.53
C GLY A 208 -5.64 14.96 47.66
N HIS A 209 -5.58 14.16 48.73
CA HIS A 209 -6.56 13.11 49.02
C HIS A 209 -7.01 13.14 50.50
N THR A 210 -8.25 12.75 50.74
CA THR A 210 -8.82 12.56 52.07
C THR A 210 -9.31 11.12 52.24
N ASP A 211 -9.69 10.77 53.47
CA ASP A 211 -10.60 9.64 53.69
C ASP A 211 -12.05 10.05 53.39
N ASN A 212 -13.00 9.18 53.71
CA ASN A 212 -14.43 9.42 53.52
C ASN A 212 -15.14 10.04 54.74
N VAL A 213 -14.40 10.54 55.73
CA VAL A 213 -15.03 11.15 56.91
C VAL A 213 -15.50 12.55 56.53
N PRO A 214 -16.80 12.88 56.68
CA PRO A 214 -17.29 14.21 56.33
C PRO A 214 -16.67 15.31 57.19
N ILE A 215 -16.46 16.49 56.59
CA ILE A 215 -16.01 17.67 57.32
C ILE A 215 -17.17 18.23 58.14
N VAL A 216 -17.01 18.29 59.47
CA VAL A 216 -18.06 18.71 60.40
C VAL A 216 -17.66 19.91 61.27
N GLY A 217 -18.67 20.56 61.88
CA GLY A 217 -18.48 21.60 62.88
C GLY A 217 -17.97 22.93 62.30
N ALA A 218 -17.09 23.60 63.04
CA ALA A 218 -16.57 24.90 62.63
C ALA A 218 -15.74 24.84 61.33
N LEU A 219 -15.20 23.67 60.99
CA LEU A 219 -14.34 23.48 59.82
C LEU A 219 -15.11 23.57 58.51
N THR A 220 -16.38 23.17 58.50
CA THR A 220 -17.27 23.22 57.32
C THR A 220 -17.42 24.64 56.76
N ARG A 221 -17.23 25.68 57.58
CA ARG A 221 -17.24 27.08 57.12
C ARG A 221 -16.07 27.41 56.20
N ARG A 222 -14.93 26.74 56.37
CA ARG A 222 -13.71 26.96 55.59
C ARG A 222 -13.50 25.89 54.52
N TYR A 223 -13.84 24.64 54.83
CA TYR A 223 -13.79 23.51 53.91
C TYR A 223 -15.16 22.79 53.95
N PRO A 224 -16.12 23.20 53.10
CA PRO A 224 -17.45 22.61 53.08
C PRO A 224 -17.44 21.09 52.86
N THR A 225 -16.51 20.59 52.04
CA THR A 225 -16.32 19.17 51.75
C THR A 225 -14.84 18.79 51.74
N ASN A 226 -14.59 17.48 51.56
CA ASN A 226 -13.27 16.92 51.36
C ASN A 226 -12.58 17.44 50.07
N TRP A 227 -13.33 17.96 49.10
CA TRP A 227 -12.75 18.62 47.93
C TRP A 227 -11.98 19.89 48.30
N GLU A 228 -12.57 20.77 49.09
CA GLU A 228 -11.93 22.03 49.47
C GLU A 228 -10.74 21.80 50.38
N LEU A 229 -10.83 20.84 51.32
CA LEU A 229 -9.71 20.51 52.19
C LEU A 229 -8.52 19.92 51.41
N SER A 230 -8.76 18.94 50.53
CA SER A 230 -7.70 18.35 49.72
C SER A 230 -7.10 19.35 48.73
N SER A 231 -7.93 20.22 48.12
CA SER A 231 -7.48 21.30 47.25
C SER A 231 -6.59 22.31 47.98
N ALA A 232 -7.02 22.77 49.15
CA ALA A 232 -6.26 23.72 49.96
C ALA A 232 -4.89 23.14 50.38
N ARG A 233 -4.85 21.87 50.77
CA ARG A 233 -3.61 21.17 51.14
C ARG A 233 -2.67 21.03 49.95
N ALA A 234 -3.16 20.56 48.81
CA ALA A 234 -2.36 20.43 47.58
C ALA A 234 -1.80 21.79 47.13
N LEU A 235 -2.62 22.84 47.18
CA LEU A 235 -2.19 24.20 46.80
C LEU A 235 -1.15 24.77 47.77
N ASN A 236 -1.29 24.55 49.08
CA ASN A 236 -0.32 25.01 50.07
C ASN A 236 1.04 24.32 49.89
N VAL A 237 1.05 23.02 49.60
CA VAL A 237 2.29 22.30 49.25
C VAL A 237 2.89 22.85 47.96
N ALA A 238 2.10 23.04 46.90
CA ALA A 238 2.59 23.64 45.64
C ALA A 238 3.18 25.04 45.86
N ARG A 239 2.53 25.90 46.65
CA ARG A 239 3.04 27.23 47.01
C ARG A 239 4.34 27.15 47.79
N TYR A 240 4.47 26.19 48.71
CA TYR A 240 5.72 25.98 49.43
C TYR A 240 6.85 25.55 48.49
N LEU A 241 6.60 24.60 47.58
CA LEU A 241 7.55 24.18 46.55
C LEU A 241 8.03 25.37 45.70
N GLN A 242 7.10 26.23 45.28
CA GLN A 242 7.41 27.47 44.56
C GLN A 242 8.31 28.40 45.39
N GLN A 243 7.97 28.63 46.67
CA GLN A 243 8.76 29.48 47.57
C GLN A 243 10.19 28.96 47.76
N GLN A 244 10.38 27.64 47.71
CA GLN A 244 11.69 27.00 47.79
C GLN A 244 12.45 26.95 46.45
N GLY A 245 11.92 27.57 45.39
CA GLY A 245 12.61 27.76 44.11
C GLY A 245 12.29 26.72 43.04
N ILE A 246 11.22 25.93 43.20
CA ILE A 246 10.68 25.15 42.07
C ILE A 246 10.00 26.11 41.10
N ASP A 247 10.28 25.94 39.81
CA ASP A 247 9.68 26.73 38.75
C ASP A 247 8.15 26.56 38.74
N PRO A 248 7.36 27.63 38.93
CA PRO A 248 5.91 27.54 38.97
C PRO A 248 5.29 27.02 37.66
N THR A 249 5.99 27.14 36.52
CA THR A 249 5.53 26.57 35.24
C THR A 249 5.54 25.05 35.22
N LEU A 250 6.25 24.41 36.17
CA LEU A 250 6.26 22.96 36.34
C LEU A 250 5.23 22.48 37.37
N LEU A 251 4.58 23.37 38.12
CA LEU A 251 3.74 23.00 39.25
C LEU A 251 2.26 22.92 38.85
N ALA A 252 1.61 21.83 39.23
CA ALA A 252 0.15 21.69 39.18
C ALA A 252 -0.36 21.18 40.53
N ALA A 253 -1.46 21.75 41.04
CA ALA A 253 -2.16 21.24 42.20
C ALA A 253 -3.51 20.65 41.77
N VAL A 254 -3.77 19.40 42.17
CA VAL A 254 -5.00 18.68 41.87
C VAL A 254 -5.60 18.14 43.17
N ALA A 255 -6.91 18.24 43.29
CA ALA A 255 -7.66 17.64 44.39
C ALA A 255 -8.39 16.41 43.88
N TYR A 256 -8.52 15.39 44.73
CA TYR A 256 -9.43 14.26 44.46
C TYR A 256 -10.42 14.00 45.60
N GLY A 257 -10.31 14.72 46.71
CA GLY A 257 -11.08 14.44 47.92
C GLY A 257 -10.97 12.97 48.31
N GLU A 258 -12.12 12.36 48.58
CA GLU A 258 -12.28 10.96 48.99
C GLU A 258 -12.34 9.96 47.82
N TYR A 259 -12.40 10.44 46.57
CA TYR A 259 -12.80 9.66 45.39
C TYR A 259 -11.66 8.87 44.73
N LYS A 260 -10.45 8.92 45.30
CA LYS A 260 -9.30 8.07 44.90
C LYS A 260 -8.64 7.41 46.12
N PRO A 261 -9.35 6.49 46.80
CA PRO A 261 -8.80 5.76 47.94
C PRO A 261 -7.73 4.76 47.47
N VAL A 262 -6.68 4.60 48.27
CA VAL A 262 -5.64 3.57 48.11
C VAL A 262 -5.83 2.39 49.06
N ALA A 263 -6.75 2.52 50.02
CA ALA A 263 -7.17 1.48 50.94
C ALA A 263 -8.68 1.60 51.24
N PRO A 264 -9.34 0.52 51.70
CA PRO A 264 -10.72 0.61 52.22
C PRO A 264 -10.83 1.64 53.35
N ASN A 265 -11.97 2.33 53.45
CA ASN A 265 -12.24 3.34 54.49
C ASN A 265 -12.90 2.78 55.76
N ASP A 266 -13.01 1.46 55.88
CA ASP A 266 -13.66 0.74 56.98
C ASP A 266 -12.84 0.75 58.28
N SER A 267 -11.53 0.96 58.19
CA SER A 267 -10.56 0.91 59.28
C SER A 267 -9.84 2.25 59.47
N ASP A 268 -9.34 2.52 60.68
CA ASP A 268 -8.54 3.72 60.96
C ASP A 268 -7.23 3.70 60.17
N GLU A 269 -6.63 2.52 60.01
CA GLU A 269 -5.43 2.29 59.22
C GLU A 269 -5.67 2.58 57.74
N GLY A 270 -6.81 2.11 57.19
CA GLY A 270 -7.20 2.37 55.82
C GLY A 270 -7.48 3.86 55.56
N ARG A 271 -8.20 4.51 56.46
CA ARG A 271 -8.42 5.97 56.42
C ARG A 271 -7.13 6.76 56.51
N ALA A 272 -6.20 6.35 57.38
CA ALA A 272 -4.89 6.99 57.51
C ALA A 272 -4.06 6.91 56.22
N LYS A 273 -4.15 5.79 55.48
CA LYS A 273 -3.52 5.66 54.16
C LYS A 273 -4.18 6.54 53.10
N ASN A 274 -5.49 6.76 53.18
CA ASN A 274 -6.22 7.58 52.21
C ASN A 274 -5.96 9.08 52.40
N ARG A 275 -5.77 9.54 53.64
CA ARG A 275 -5.34 10.91 53.96
C ARG A 275 -3.86 11.09 53.60
N ARG A 276 -3.60 11.66 52.43
CA ARG A 276 -2.23 11.80 51.90
C ARG A 276 -2.07 12.93 50.88
N ILE A 277 -0.82 13.32 50.66
CA ILE A 277 -0.38 14.12 49.52
C ILE A 277 0.50 13.25 48.63
N GLU A 278 0.18 13.16 47.35
CA GLU A 278 1.09 12.58 46.36
C GLU A 278 1.78 13.69 45.58
N ILE A 279 3.11 13.64 45.50
CA ILE A 279 3.91 14.46 44.61
C ILE A 279 4.33 13.57 43.45
N VAL A 280 3.80 13.87 42.27
CA VAL A 280 3.90 13.04 41.08
C VAL A 280 4.71 13.73 40.01
N LEU A 281 5.72 13.07 39.48
CA LEU A 281 6.43 13.52 38.28
C LEU A 281 5.72 12.96 37.05
N VAL A 282 5.23 13.86 36.19
CA VAL A 282 4.55 13.53 34.93
C VAL A 282 5.27 14.16 33.74
N ALA A 283 4.99 13.66 32.53
CA ALA A 283 5.42 14.34 31.32
C ALA A 283 4.86 15.77 31.30
N LYS A 284 5.62 16.72 30.74
CA LYS A 284 5.11 18.07 30.52
C LYS A 284 3.94 18.02 29.54
N ASP A 285 2.96 18.88 29.76
CA ASP A 285 1.83 19.11 28.85
C ASP A 285 2.29 19.75 27.53
#